data_AF-A0A8J8PHT4-F1
#
_entry.id   AF-A0A8J8PHT4-F1
#
_cell.length_a   1.000
_cell.length_b   1.000
_cell.length_c   1.000
_cell.angle_alpha   90.00
_cell.angle_beta   90.00
_cell.angle_gamma   90.00
#
_symmetry.space_group_name_H-M   'P 1'
#
loop_
_entity.id
_entity.type
_entity.pdbx_description
1 polymer ?
#
loop_
_entity_poly.entity_id
_entity_poly.type
_entity_poly.pdbx_seq_one_letter_code
_entity_poly.pdbx_strand_id
1 'polypeptide(L)' 'RKDGIWITDEGIKSLNYVIKAHRVIEILLVNIGIDKDTACEYSKQFDYLVPEEIIDKLYNYLGKPSTCPHGMSVPE' A
#
# COMPACT_ATOMS: atom_id res chain seq x y z
N ARG A 1 -3.89 10.29 -25.34
CA ARG A 1 -2.90 9.21 -25.53
C ARG A 1 -2.55 9.15 -27.02
N LYS A 2 -1.53 9.88 -27.47
CA LYS A 2 -0.96 9.81 -28.83
C LYS A 2 0.55 9.97 -28.64
N ASP A 3 1.27 8.88 -28.87
CA ASP A 3 2.72 8.66 -28.73
C ASP A 3 3.27 8.66 -27.29
N GLY A 4 3.63 7.47 -26.80
CA GLY A 4 4.18 7.23 -25.46
C GLY A 4 3.88 5.83 -24.92
N ILE A 5 4.52 5.46 -23.81
CA ILE A 5 4.12 4.31 -22.99
C ILE A 5 3.08 4.80 -21.99
N TRP A 6 1.94 4.12 -21.92
CA TRP A 6 0.84 4.46 -21.02
C TRP A 6 0.50 3.23 -20.18
N ILE A 7 0.17 3.44 -18.91
CA ILE A 7 -0.40 2.39 -18.09
C ILE A 7 -1.86 2.19 -18.55
N THR A 8 -2.24 0.95 -18.80
CA THR A 8 -3.63 0.59 -19.09
C THR A 8 -4.50 0.88 -17.88
N ASP A 9 -5.81 0.97 -18.08
CA ASP A 9 -6.72 1.22 -16.96
C ASP A 9 -6.68 0.06 -15.94
N GLU A 10 -6.41 -1.16 -16.42
CA GLU A 10 -6.13 -2.32 -15.57
C GLU A 10 -4.80 -2.17 -14.81
N GLY A 11 -3.73 -1.72 -15.47
CA GLY A 11 -2.45 -1.47 -14.80
C GLY A 11 -2.55 -0.37 -13.74
N ILE A 12 -3.41 0.65 -13.93
CA ILE A 12 -3.68 1.67 -12.92
C ILE A 12 -4.34 1.04 -11.69
N LYS A 13 -5.31 0.13 -11.88
CA LYS A 13 -5.94 -0.60 -10.77
C LYS A 13 -4.92 -1.45 -10.01
N SER A 14 -4.09 -2.21 -10.72
CA SER A 14 -3.03 -3.02 -10.10
C SER A 14 -2.02 -2.16 -9.34
N LEU A 15 -1.63 -1.01 -9.89
CA LEU A 15 -0.71 -0.09 -9.22
C LEU A 15 -1.31 0.50 -7.94
N ASN A 16 -2.58 0.93 -7.99
CA ASN A 16 -3.29 1.44 -6.81
C ASN A 16 -3.37 0.38 -5.72
N TYR A 17 -3.59 -0.89 -6.08
CA TYR A 17 -3.55 -2.00 -5.14
C TYR A 17 -2.18 -2.16 -4.47
N VAL A 18 -1.09 -2.20 -5.23
CA VAL A 18 0.27 -2.32 -4.67
C VAL A 18 0.59 -1.16 -3.74
N ILE A 19 0.20 0.07 -4.11
CA ILE A 19 0.38 1.25 -3.26
C ILE A 19 -0.44 1.15 -1.98
N LYS A 20 -1.69 0.66 -2.05
CA LYS A 20 -2.54 0.42 -0.88
C LYS A 20 -1.92 -0.63 0.04
N ALA A 21 -1.48 -1.76 -0.54
CA ALA A 21 -0.80 -2.83 0.18
C ALA A 21 0.42 -2.31 0.94
N HIS A 22 1.30 -1.60 0.24
CA HIS A 22 2.49 -0.98 0.82
C HIS A 22 2.14 -0.14 2.06
N ARG A 23 1.21 0.81 1.90
CA ARG A 23 0.83 1.76 2.95
C ARG A 23 0.12 1.08 4.13
N VAL A 24 -0.71 0.08 3.87
CA VAL A 24 -1.39 -0.70 4.93
C VAL A 24 -0.39 -1.50 5.75
N ILE A 25 0.59 -2.13 5.10
CA ILE A 25 1.65 -2.88 5.77
C ILE A 25 2.54 -1.91 6.57
N GLU A 26 2.91 -0.75 6.03
CA GLU A 26 3.67 0.27 6.77
C GLU A 26 2.97 0.64 8.09
N ILE A 27 1.65 0.88 8.04
CA ILE A 27 0.86 1.25 9.24
C ILE A 27 0.84 0.11 10.25
N LEU A 28 0.65 -1.14 9.79
CA LEU A 28 0.69 -2.31 10.66
C LEU A 28 2.05 -2.43 11.37
N LEU A 29 3.14 -2.33 10.61
CA LEU A 29 4.50 -2.46 11.11
C LEU A 29 4.85 -1.33 12.09
N VAL A 30 4.41 -0.10 11.82
CA VAL A 30 4.58 1.02 12.77
C VAL A 30 3.77 0.80 14.04
N ASN A 31 2.54 0.31 13.94
CA ASN A 31 1.69 0.02 15.10
C ASN A 31 2.27 -1.06 16.03
N ILE A 32 3.11 -1.97 15.51
CA ILE A 32 3.82 -2.97 16.32
C ILE A 32 5.22 -2.51 16.78
N GLY A 33 5.59 -1.25 16.54
CA GLY A 33 6.79 -0.62 17.08
C GLY A 33 7.99 -0.55 16.15
N ILE A 34 7.83 -0.81 14.85
CA ILE A 34 8.90 -0.59 13.86
C ILE A 34 8.91 0.88 13.45
N ASP A 35 10.09 1.49 13.30
CA ASP A 35 10.16 2.87 12.81
C ASP A 35 9.67 2.95 11.35
N LYS A 36 9.16 4.12 10.95
CA LYS A 36 8.51 4.30 9.65
C LYS A 36 9.41 3.97 8.45
N ASP A 37 10.71 4.26 8.53
CA ASP A 37 11.62 4.09 7.40
C ASP A 37 11.97 2.61 7.24
N THR A 38 12.23 1.90 8.35
CA THR A 38 12.39 0.44 8.35
C THR A 38 11.10 -0.28 7.94
N ALA A 39 9.94 0.19 8.40
CA ALA A 39 8.64 -0.35 8.00
C ALA A 39 8.40 -0.21 6.49
N CYS A 40 8.81 0.91 5.89
CA CYS A 40 8.79 1.12 4.44
C CYS A 40 9.63 0.06 3.73
N GLU A 41 10.89 -0.11 4.16
CA GLU A 41 11.81 -1.07 3.55
C GLU A 41 11.34 -2.53 3.68
N TYR A 42 10.72 -2.89 4.81
CA TYR A 42 10.12 -4.22 4.97
C TYR A 42 8.88 -4.40 4.09
N SER A 43 8.01 -3.40 4.01
CA SER A 43 6.80 -3.46 3.17
C SER A 43 7.15 -3.71 1.70
N LYS A 44 8.16 -3.03 1.15
CA LYS A 44 8.63 -3.19 -0.25
C LYS A 44 9.01 -4.63 -0.61
N GLN A 45 9.43 -5.43 0.37
CA GLN A 45 9.89 -6.79 0.09
C GLN A 45 8.76 -7.71 -0.34
N PHE A 46 7.51 -7.41 0.04
CA PHE A 46 6.40 -8.33 -0.16
C PHE A 46 5.04 -7.67 -0.43
N ASP A 47 4.90 -6.34 -0.46
CA ASP A 47 3.62 -5.65 -0.69
C ASP A 47 2.88 -6.13 -1.96
N TYR A 48 3.61 -6.34 -3.06
CA TYR A 48 3.10 -6.85 -4.34
C TYR A 48 2.79 -8.35 -4.33
N LEU A 49 3.23 -9.09 -3.32
CA LEU A 49 2.98 -10.52 -3.14
C LEU A 49 1.77 -10.80 -2.25
N VAL A 50 1.33 -9.82 -1.45
CA VAL A 50 0.20 -10.02 -0.53
C VAL A 50 -1.10 -10.11 -1.32
N PRO A 51 -1.97 -11.11 -1.07
CA PRO A 51 -3.32 -11.16 -1.63
C PRO A 51 -4.22 -10.01 -1.17
N GLU A 52 -5.09 -9.55 -2.06
CA GLU A 52 -5.99 -8.41 -1.83
C GLU A 52 -6.88 -8.60 -0.60
N GLU A 53 -7.39 -9.82 -0.40
CA GLU A 53 -8.20 -10.16 0.77
C GLU A 53 -7.48 -9.86 2.10
N ILE A 54 -6.16 -10.11 2.17
CA ILE A 54 -5.38 -9.85 3.39
C ILE A 54 -5.24 -8.35 3.61
N ILE A 55 -4.92 -7.59 2.56
CA ILE A 55 -4.78 -6.12 2.64
C ILE A 55 -6.09 -5.46 3.05
N ASP A 56 -7.22 -5.89 2.51
CA ASP A 56 -8.52 -5.34 2.87
C ASP A 56 -8.91 -5.66 4.33
N LYS A 57 -8.63 -6.89 4.80
CA LYS A 57 -8.86 -7.25 6.20
C LYS A 57 -7.97 -6.42 7.13
N LEU A 58 -6.69 -6.23 6.79
CA LEU A 58 -5.77 -5.39 7.55
C LEU A 58 -6.19 -3.92 7.55
N TYR A 59 -6.59 -3.38 6.40
CA TYR A 59 -7.08 -2.01 6.26
C TYR A 59 -8.29 -1.75 7.17
N ASN A 60 -9.23 -2.69 7.21
CA ASN A 60 -10.39 -2.62 8.11
C ASN A 60 -9.97 -2.78 9.59
N TYR A 61 -9.07 -3.72 9.90
CA TYR A 61 -8.55 -3.93 11.26
C TYR A 61 -7.85 -2.68 11.82
N LEU A 62 -7.14 -1.93 10.97
CA LEU A 62 -6.44 -0.69 11.33
C LEU A 62 -7.36 0.54 11.38
N GLY A 63 -8.67 0.37 11.22
CA GLY A 63 -9.63 1.47 11.32
C GLY A 63 -9.72 2.34 10.06
N LYS A 64 -9.42 1.78 8.88
CA LYS A 64 -9.50 2.47 7.58
C LYS A 64 -8.68 3.78 7.54
N PRO A 65 -7.36 3.71 7.80
CA PRO A 65 -6.52 4.90 7.84
C PRO A 65 -6.50 5.63 6.50
N SER A 66 -6.52 6.96 6.51
CA SER A 66 -6.49 7.78 5.30
C SER A 66 -5.07 8.13 4.83
N THR A 67 -4.07 8.00 5.69
CA THR A 67 -2.66 8.33 5.40
C THR A 67 -1.71 7.31 5.99
N CYS A 68 -0.59 7.04 5.31
CA CYS A 68 0.51 6.24 5.86
C CYS A 68 1.41 7.06 6.80
N PRO A 69 2.37 6.43 7.50
CA PRO A 69 3.27 7.10 8.44
C PRO A 69 4.14 8.22 7.83
N HIS A 70 4.29 8.24 6.50
CA HIS A 70 4.98 9.28 5.73
C HIS A 70 4.08 10.45 5.31
N GLY A 71 2.78 10.40 5.63
CA GLY A 71 1.80 11.44 5.28
C GLY A 71 1.17 11.30 3.88
N MET A 72 1.47 10.22 3.14
CA MET A 72 0.87 9.95 1.83
C MET A 72 -0.52 9.30 2.00
N SER A 73 -1.48 9.67 1.15
CA SER A 73 -2.85 9.12 1.22
C SER A 73 -2.87 7.60 1.05
N VAL A 74 -3.79 6.86 1.65
CA VAL A 74 -4.02 5.45 1.28
C VAL A 74 -5.01 5.44 0.12
N PRO A 75 -4.71 4.79 -1.04
CA PRO A 75 -5.68 4.65 -2.12
C PRO A 75 -6.94 3.92 -1.63
N GLU A 76 -8.09 4.30 -2.17
CA GLU A 76 -9.34 3.58 -1.93
C GLU A 76 -9.28 2.15 -2.50
#